data_AF-A0A5M4B736-F1
#
_entry.id   AF-A0A5M4B736-F1
#
_cell.length_a   1.000
_cell.length_b   1.000
_cell.length_c   1.000
_cell.angle_alpha   90.00
_cell.angle_beta   90.00
_cell.angle_gamma   90.00
#
_symmetry.space_group_name_H-M   'P 1'
#
loop_
_entity.id
_entity.type
_entity.pdbx_description
1 polymer ?
#
loop_
_entity_poly.entity_id
_entity_poly.type
_entity_poly.pdbx_seq_one_letter_code
_entity_poly.pdbx_strand_id
1 'polypeptide(L)'
;MTKNEIIQLIHTDWQQTPEEERYFTQENIQKCSDDLDIFCKKMENFRQTNAPQEEYAKAIYQICENLATFNREDEEPEYLHGFLYNVYTEELTNFIRETAFANGFQLPAPEIIPTEFFSLQHSTNLYYELFSVYIGKDNYNGVCLLYNNKNQCFEYDENPYGDSYLLPVFNFQANENFTEISFEVLSQGRYKHIKLVSQYPEDKVWLKNLAFLNQNKVFNQNPAPDFCDIEIQTWQGNICRIDTTNRDSNGNIISMFTEGSGILLLIAEVKNGNLQIENDYDKVESINDKLFLVYAVPDWSSFEVDSIAFEGDLFTVTTKNNCYKYNENRKLEVENSDAKVFTYEIKTFPFMLNFLKEITALNKSSNPKNQQ
;
A
#
# COMPACT_ATOMS: atom_id res chain seq x y z
N MET A 1 -23.26 -6.26 -14.94
CA MET A 1 -24.43 -7.11 -14.59
C MET A 1 -25.64 -6.24 -14.39
N THR A 2 -26.83 -6.76 -14.64
CA THR A 2 -28.09 -6.09 -14.32
C THR A 2 -28.37 -6.14 -12.82
N LYS A 3 -29.20 -5.22 -12.32
CA LYS A 3 -29.67 -5.23 -10.93
C LYS A 3 -30.18 -6.61 -10.49
N ASN A 4 -31.00 -7.25 -11.33
CA ASN A 4 -31.61 -8.54 -10.99
C ASN A 4 -30.57 -9.65 -10.87
N GLU A 5 -29.52 -9.66 -11.70
CA GLU A 5 -28.43 -10.62 -11.60
C GLU A 5 -27.65 -10.43 -10.29
N ILE A 6 -27.38 -9.19 -9.89
CA ILE A 6 -26.68 -8.86 -8.64
C ILE A 6 -27.50 -9.31 -7.43
N ILE A 7 -28.79 -9.01 -7.39
CA ILE A 7 -29.67 -9.44 -6.29
C ILE A 7 -29.77 -10.96 -6.21
N GLN A 8 -29.80 -11.67 -7.35
CA GLN A 8 -29.77 -13.14 -7.38
C GLN A 8 -28.45 -13.71 -6.87
N LEU A 9 -27.32 -13.08 -7.19
CA LEU A 9 -26.00 -13.46 -6.67
C LEU A 9 -25.98 -13.35 -5.13
N ILE A 10 -26.37 -12.18 -4.60
CA ILE A 10 -26.46 -11.94 -3.15
C ILE A 10 -27.37 -12.97 -2.48
N HIS A 11 -28.53 -13.27 -3.08
CA HIS A 11 -29.47 -14.24 -2.55
C HIS A 11 -28.91 -15.68 -2.59
N THR A 12 -28.17 -16.04 -3.63
CA THR A 12 -27.55 -17.37 -3.77
C THR A 12 -26.50 -17.60 -2.71
N ASP A 13 -25.61 -16.64 -2.51
CA ASP A 13 -24.57 -16.74 -1.51
C ASP A 13 -25.13 -16.73 -0.10
N TRP A 14 -26.10 -15.87 0.20
CA TRP A 14 -26.79 -15.85 1.49
C TRP A 14 -27.42 -17.22 1.84
N GLN A 15 -27.97 -17.92 0.84
CA GLN A 15 -28.50 -19.27 1.03
C GLN A 15 -27.41 -20.30 1.32
N GLN A 16 -26.21 -20.12 0.78
CA GLN A 16 -25.05 -21.00 0.98
C GLN A 16 -24.30 -20.72 2.30
N THR A 17 -24.40 -19.50 2.84
CA THR A 17 -23.83 -19.14 4.14
C THR A 17 -24.59 -19.84 5.28
N PRO A 18 -23.88 -20.52 6.21
CA PRO A 18 -24.46 -21.05 7.44
C PRO A 18 -25.24 -19.98 8.22
N GLU A 19 -26.32 -20.36 8.91
CA GLU A 19 -27.22 -19.39 9.56
C GLU A 19 -26.50 -18.53 10.60
N GLU A 20 -25.59 -19.14 11.35
CA GLU A 20 -24.73 -18.52 12.35
C GLU A 20 -23.69 -17.54 11.78
N GLU A 21 -23.41 -17.60 10.47
CA GLU A 21 -22.47 -16.74 9.75
C GLU A 21 -23.18 -15.68 8.89
N ARG A 22 -24.52 -15.62 8.91
CA ARG A 22 -25.28 -14.64 8.13
C ARG A 22 -25.28 -13.27 8.81
N TYR A 23 -24.65 -12.30 8.15
CA TYR A 23 -24.60 -10.91 8.61
C TYR A 23 -25.83 -10.06 8.21
N PHE A 24 -26.70 -10.57 7.34
CA PHE A 24 -27.91 -9.88 6.88
C PHE A 24 -29.07 -10.85 6.64
N THR A 25 -30.28 -10.31 6.53
CA THR A 25 -31.53 -11.08 6.34
C THR A 25 -32.06 -11.01 4.90
N GLN A 26 -33.01 -11.88 4.56
CA GLN A 26 -33.71 -11.79 3.29
C GLN A 26 -34.46 -10.45 3.11
N GLU A 27 -34.96 -9.85 4.21
CA GLU A 27 -35.57 -8.52 4.18
C GLU A 27 -34.55 -7.44 3.79
N ASN A 28 -33.31 -7.54 4.28
CA ASN A 28 -32.23 -6.64 3.88
C ASN A 28 -31.92 -6.75 2.38
N ILE A 29 -31.93 -7.96 1.81
CA ILE A 29 -31.73 -8.17 0.37
C ILE A 29 -32.85 -7.53 -0.44
N GLN A 30 -34.11 -7.72 -0.03
CA GLN A 30 -35.25 -7.07 -0.69
C GLN A 30 -35.15 -5.55 -0.62
N LYS A 31 -34.79 -5.01 0.54
CA LYS A 31 -34.59 -3.58 0.75
C LYS A 31 -33.49 -3.01 -0.13
N CYS A 32 -32.38 -3.71 -0.29
CA CYS A 32 -31.32 -3.36 -1.24
C CYS A 32 -31.88 -3.26 -2.68
N SER A 33 -32.65 -4.26 -3.13
CA SER A 33 -33.29 -4.22 -4.44
C SER A 33 -34.19 -2.99 -4.62
N ASP A 34 -34.99 -2.66 -3.60
CA ASP A 34 -35.91 -1.53 -3.64
C ASP A 34 -35.15 -0.18 -3.67
N ASP A 35 -34.10 -0.04 -2.86
CA ASP A 35 -33.25 1.16 -2.83
C ASP A 35 -32.53 1.36 -4.17
N LEU A 36 -32.07 0.29 -4.82
CA LEU A 36 -31.49 0.35 -6.17
C LEU A 36 -32.52 0.77 -7.23
N ASP A 37 -33.79 0.36 -7.11
CA ASP A 37 -34.86 0.82 -8.00
C ASP A 37 -35.15 2.31 -7.82
N ILE A 38 -35.16 2.80 -6.58
CA ILE A 38 -35.29 4.22 -6.27
C ILE A 38 -34.12 5.00 -6.88
N PHE A 39 -32.90 4.50 -6.71
CA PHE A 39 -31.70 5.10 -7.29
C PHE A 39 -31.79 5.18 -8.82
N CYS A 40 -32.16 4.09 -9.50
CA CYS A 40 -32.30 4.08 -10.96
C CYS A 40 -33.32 5.11 -11.46
N LYS A 41 -34.48 5.21 -10.80
CA LYS A 41 -35.52 6.22 -11.14
C LYS A 41 -35.01 7.64 -10.93
N LYS A 42 -34.25 7.90 -9.86
CA LYS A 42 -33.61 9.20 -9.62
C LYS A 42 -32.63 9.55 -10.73
N MET A 43 -31.75 8.61 -11.11
CA MET A 43 -30.77 8.81 -12.17
C MET A 43 -31.44 9.13 -13.52
N GLU A 44 -32.48 8.38 -13.89
CA GLU A 44 -33.23 8.65 -15.11
C GLU A 44 -33.92 10.03 -15.09
N ASN A 45 -34.53 10.41 -13.95
CA ASN A 45 -35.14 11.72 -13.80
C ASN A 45 -34.11 12.85 -13.88
N PHE A 46 -32.93 12.69 -13.28
CA PHE A 46 -31.84 13.66 -13.38
C PHE A 46 -31.38 13.86 -14.82
N ARG A 47 -31.27 12.77 -15.60
CA ARG A 47 -30.98 12.84 -17.03
C ARG A 47 -32.06 13.63 -17.79
N GLN A 48 -33.34 13.34 -17.53
CA GLN A 48 -34.46 14.00 -18.20
C GLN A 48 -34.58 15.49 -17.84
N THR A 49 -34.20 15.86 -16.62
CA THR A 49 -34.33 17.23 -16.11
C THR A 49 -33.05 18.05 -16.20
N ASN A 50 -31.95 17.48 -16.71
CA ASN A 50 -30.61 18.07 -16.70
C ASN A 50 -30.21 18.57 -15.30
N ALA A 51 -30.37 17.69 -14.30
CA ALA A 51 -30.01 18.02 -12.92
C ALA A 51 -28.51 18.37 -12.80
N PRO A 52 -28.12 19.25 -11.86
CA PRO A 52 -26.72 19.56 -11.64
C PRO A 52 -25.95 18.35 -11.06
N GLN A 53 -24.64 18.28 -11.33
CA GLN A 53 -23.78 17.17 -10.88
C GLN A 53 -23.78 16.97 -9.35
N GLU A 54 -24.02 18.03 -8.58
CA GLU A 54 -24.14 17.95 -7.12
C GLU A 54 -25.31 17.04 -6.68
N GLU A 55 -26.43 17.04 -7.40
CA GLU A 55 -27.59 16.20 -7.08
C GLU A 55 -27.31 14.73 -7.38
N TYR A 56 -26.54 14.44 -8.43
CA TYR A 56 -26.04 13.09 -8.68
C TYR A 56 -25.14 12.63 -7.54
N ALA A 57 -24.18 13.47 -7.13
CA ALA A 57 -23.27 13.14 -6.03
C ALA A 57 -24.02 12.87 -4.71
N LYS A 58 -25.04 13.67 -4.38
CA LYS A 58 -25.91 13.43 -3.22
C LYS A 58 -26.67 12.10 -3.33
N ALA A 59 -27.22 11.79 -4.50
CA ALA A 59 -27.95 10.54 -4.69
C ALA A 59 -27.03 9.31 -4.63
N ILE A 60 -25.80 9.42 -5.13
CA ILE A 60 -24.76 8.39 -5.01
C ILE A 60 -24.38 8.19 -3.54
N TYR A 61 -24.09 9.28 -2.81
CA TYR A 61 -23.81 9.20 -1.38
C TYR A 61 -24.96 8.54 -0.62
N GLN A 62 -26.21 8.94 -0.89
CA GLN A 62 -27.37 8.37 -0.23
C GLN A 62 -27.53 6.87 -0.52
N ILE A 63 -27.36 6.42 -1.77
CA ILE A 63 -27.47 4.98 -2.05
C ILE A 63 -26.35 4.21 -1.35
N CYS A 64 -25.12 4.73 -1.32
CA CYS A 64 -24.03 4.11 -0.58
C CYS A 64 -24.34 4.02 0.92
N GLU A 65 -24.80 5.10 1.53
CA GLU A 65 -25.20 5.14 2.93
C GLU A 65 -26.36 4.16 3.21
N ASN A 66 -27.39 4.14 2.36
CA ASN A 66 -28.52 3.22 2.50
C ASN A 66 -28.08 1.76 2.44
N LEU A 67 -27.17 1.44 1.53
CA LEU A 67 -26.64 0.09 1.36
C LEU A 67 -25.73 -0.28 2.54
N ALA A 68 -24.87 0.62 2.99
CA ALA A 68 -23.95 0.41 4.11
C ALA A 68 -24.63 0.40 5.49
N THR A 69 -25.87 0.85 5.62
CA THR A 69 -26.59 0.91 6.92
C THR A 69 -27.88 0.12 6.92
N PHE A 70 -28.32 -0.38 5.76
CA PHE A 70 -29.69 -0.80 5.51
C PHE A 70 -30.73 0.24 6.01
N ASN A 71 -30.42 1.54 5.93
CA ASN A 71 -31.20 2.66 6.49
C ASN A 71 -31.47 2.57 8.01
N ARG A 72 -30.54 2.00 8.80
CA ARG A 72 -30.61 2.01 10.27
C ARG A 72 -29.82 3.19 10.84
N GLU A 73 -30.31 3.76 11.95
CA GLU A 73 -29.69 4.91 12.64
C GLU A 73 -28.65 4.49 13.72
N ASP A 74 -28.51 3.21 14.04
CA ASP A 74 -27.79 2.70 15.22
C ASP A 74 -26.26 2.67 15.11
N GLU A 75 -25.59 2.91 16.25
CA GLU A 75 -24.13 2.88 16.52
C GLU A 75 -23.51 1.46 16.55
N GLU A 76 -24.09 0.48 15.85
CA GLU A 76 -23.41 -0.78 15.52
C GLU A 76 -22.96 -0.81 14.04
N PRO A 77 -22.25 0.21 13.53
CA PRO A 77 -21.93 0.34 12.12
C PRO A 77 -20.98 -0.77 11.65
N GLU A 78 -20.20 -1.36 12.55
CA GLU A 78 -19.27 -2.48 12.29
C GLU A 78 -19.97 -3.68 11.62
N TYR A 79 -21.25 -3.93 11.93
CA TYR A 79 -22.05 -5.00 11.33
C TYR A 79 -22.71 -4.63 9.99
N LEU A 80 -22.86 -3.33 9.71
CA LEU A 80 -23.61 -2.82 8.56
C LEU A 80 -22.69 -2.38 7.41
N HIS A 81 -21.49 -1.86 7.75
CA HIS A 81 -20.41 -1.60 6.78
C HIS A 81 -20.14 -2.82 5.89
N GLY A 82 -20.35 -4.03 6.42
CA GLY A 82 -20.27 -5.27 5.68
C GLY A 82 -21.08 -5.35 4.38
N PHE A 83 -22.12 -4.57 4.10
CA PHE A 83 -22.80 -4.73 2.79
C PHE A 83 -22.06 -4.07 1.62
N LEU A 84 -21.36 -2.95 1.87
CA LEU A 84 -20.49 -2.28 0.89
C LEU A 84 -19.02 -2.71 1.02
N TYR A 85 -18.66 -3.37 2.13
CA TYR A 85 -17.31 -3.86 2.43
C TYR A 85 -17.17 -5.40 2.43
N ASN A 86 -18.26 -6.18 2.32
CA ASN A 86 -18.22 -7.63 2.02
C ASN A 86 -18.49 -7.90 0.54
N VAL A 87 -17.74 -8.86 -0.01
CA VAL A 87 -17.85 -9.71 -1.23
C VAL A 87 -18.62 -9.21 -2.49
N TYR A 88 -19.71 -8.46 -2.38
CA TYR A 88 -20.50 -7.92 -3.51
C TYR A 88 -20.12 -6.48 -3.89
N THR A 89 -19.01 -6.00 -3.32
CA THR A 89 -18.56 -4.61 -3.40
C THR A 89 -18.30 -4.19 -4.84
N GLU A 90 -17.69 -5.05 -5.65
CA GLU A 90 -17.31 -4.70 -7.01
C GLU A 90 -18.54 -4.64 -7.93
N GLU A 91 -19.40 -5.65 -7.92
CA GLU A 91 -20.60 -5.71 -8.77
C GLU A 91 -21.58 -4.60 -8.46
N LEU A 92 -21.86 -4.36 -7.17
CA LEU A 92 -22.79 -3.36 -6.72
C LEU A 92 -22.26 -1.95 -7.00
N THR A 93 -20.97 -1.72 -6.72
CA THR A 93 -20.32 -0.43 -7.02
C THR A 93 -20.23 -0.20 -8.54
N ASN A 94 -19.92 -1.23 -9.33
CA ASN A 94 -19.98 -1.18 -10.79
C ASN A 94 -21.37 -0.78 -11.27
N PHE A 95 -22.43 -1.40 -10.74
CA PHE A 95 -23.80 -1.08 -11.12
C PHE A 95 -24.17 0.38 -10.80
N ILE A 96 -23.83 0.87 -9.60
CA ILE A 96 -24.07 2.27 -9.22
C ILE A 96 -23.31 3.21 -10.17
N ARG A 97 -22.03 2.91 -10.44
CA ARG A 97 -21.16 3.71 -11.32
C ARG A 97 -21.70 3.79 -12.74
N GLU A 98 -21.93 2.64 -13.35
CA GLU A 98 -22.40 2.54 -14.73
C GLU A 98 -23.78 3.17 -14.89
N THR A 99 -24.67 2.99 -13.92
CA THR A 99 -26.00 3.62 -13.92
C THR A 99 -25.90 5.14 -13.83
N ALA A 100 -25.04 5.68 -12.96
CA ALA A 100 -24.84 7.12 -12.85
C ALA A 100 -24.26 7.71 -14.15
N PHE A 101 -23.20 7.12 -14.71
CA PHE A 101 -22.57 7.58 -15.94
C PHE A 101 -23.49 7.49 -17.16
N ALA A 102 -24.23 6.38 -17.32
CA ALA A 102 -25.22 6.23 -18.39
C ALA A 102 -26.34 7.27 -18.33
N ASN A 103 -26.53 7.91 -17.16
CA ASN A 103 -27.51 8.96 -16.94
C ASN A 103 -26.91 10.37 -16.86
N GLY A 104 -25.65 10.56 -17.25
CA GLY A 104 -25.04 11.88 -17.40
C GLY A 104 -24.28 12.39 -16.18
N PHE A 105 -24.03 11.56 -15.17
CA PHE A 105 -23.02 11.87 -14.17
C PHE A 105 -21.65 11.97 -14.85
N GLN A 106 -20.87 12.99 -14.48
CA GLN A 106 -19.53 13.21 -15.00
C GLN A 106 -18.52 12.85 -13.92
N LEU A 107 -17.44 12.18 -14.33
CA LEU A 107 -16.32 11.92 -13.44
C LEU A 107 -15.77 13.26 -12.90
N PRO A 108 -15.53 13.39 -11.59
CA PRO A 108 -14.95 14.60 -11.04
C PRO A 108 -13.53 14.83 -11.58
N ALA A 109 -13.07 16.09 -11.47
CA ALA A 109 -11.69 16.41 -11.75
C ALA A 109 -10.75 15.59 -10.87
N PRO A 110 -9.59 15.15 -11.39
CA PRO A 110 -8.67 14.32 -10.64
C PRO A 110 -8.11 15.07 -9.42
N GLU A 111 -8.09 14.39 -8.28
CA GLU A 111 -7.28 14.75 -7.13
C GLU A 111 -5.84 14.36 -7.41
N ILE A 112 -4.95 15.35 -7.49
CA ILE A 112 -3.55 15.16 -7.82
C ILE A 112 -2.75 15.02 -6.54
N ILE A 113 -2.10 13.87 -6.38
CA ILE A 113 -1.23 13.55 -5.25
C ILE A 113 0.20 13.45 -5.77
N PRO A 114 1.11 14.35 -5.36
CA PRO A 114 2.52 14.23 -5.70
C PRO A 114 3.13 13.04 -4.95
N THR A 115 3.94 12.23 -5.62
CA THR A 115 4.57 11.06 -5.01
C THR A 115 5.93 11.40 -4.44
N GLU A 116 5.97 12.03 -3.27
CA GLU A 116 7.24 12.33 -2.60
C GLU A 116 7.63 11.20 -1.64
N PHE A 117 6.65 10.50 -1.07
CA PHE A 117 6.82 9.38 -0.16
C PHE A 117 6.21 8.10 -0.73
N PHE A 118 6.98 7.01 -0.64
CA PHE A 118 6.48 5.65 -0.83
C PHE A 118 6.87 4.82 0.39
N SER A 119 5.91 4.04 0.90
CA SER A 119 6.17 2.97 1.86
C SER A 119 5.54 1.69 1.35
N LEU A 120 6.31 0.61 1.33
CA LEU A 120 5.84 -0.71 0.97
C LEU A 120 6.04 -1.63 2.15
N GLN A 121 5.01 -2.39 2.47
CA GLN A 121 5.09 -3.48 3.42
C GLN A 121 4.66 -4.77 2.73
N HIS A 122 5.57 -5.74 2.72
CA HIS A 122 5.34 -7.08 2.20
C HIS A 122 5.45 -8.08 3.35
N SER A 123 4.41 -8.87 3.56
CA SER A 123 4.34 -9.89 4.60
C SER A 123 3.97 -11.24 4.00
N THR A 124 4.79 -12.26 4.18
CA THR A 124 4.49 -13.60 3.65
C THR A 124 3.58 -14.42 4.54
N ASN A 125 3.23 -13.89 5.72
CA ASN A 125 2.39 -14.56 6.71
C ASN A 125 0.93 -14.10 6.68
N LEU A 126 0.62 -13.01 5.97
CA LEU A 126 -0.75 -12.54 5.83
C LEU A 126 -1.33 -13.13 4.54
N TYR A 127 -2.31 -14.03 4.68
CA TYR A 127 -2.94 -14.70 3.54
C TYR A 127 -3.67 -13.73 2.59
N TYR A 128 -4.15 -12.59 3.11
CA TYR A 128 -4.92 -11.59 2.35
C TYR A 128 -4.16 -10.30 2.05
N GLU A 129 -3.12 -9.98 2.85
CA GLU A 129 -2.41 -8.70 2.82
C GLU A 129 -0.92 -8.92 2.56
N LEU A 130 -0.60 -9.66 1.49
CA LEU A 130 0.79 -9.96 1.13
C LEU A 130 1.59 -8.68 0.85
N PHE A 131 0.92 -7.62 0.41
CA PHE A 131 1.57 -6.44 -0.15
C PHE A 131 0.66 -5.21 0.03
N SER A 132 1.15 -4.22 0.78
CA SER A 132 0.54 -2.89 0.90
C SER A 132 1.52 -1.82 0.43
N VAL A 133 0.99 -0.77 -0.17
CA VAL A 133 1.78 0.40 -0.56
C VAL A 133 1.06 1.68 -0.16
N TYR A 134 1.75 2.51 0.61
CA TYR A 134 1.37 3.88 0.85
C TYR A 134 2.11 4.80 -0.12
N ILE A 135 1.39 5.74 -0.74
CA ILE A 135 1.92 6.66 -1.74
C ILE A 135 1.39 8.05 -1.43
N GLY A 136 2.26 9.00 -1.15
CA GLY A 136 1.82 10.31 -0.69
C GLY A 136 2.80 11.43 -0.94
N LYS A 137 2.33 12.63 -0.65
CA LYS A 137 3.15 13.83 -0.51
C LYS A 137 4.01 13.75 0.74
N ASP A 138 3.53 13.10 1.79
CA ASP A 138 4.23 12.90 3.07
C ASP A 138 3.58 11.70 3.77
N ASN A 139 3.91 11.44 5.04
CA ASN A 139 3.38 10.31 5.81
C ASN A 139 1.89 10.38 6.15
N TYR A 140 1.22 11.51 5.87
CA TYR A 140 -0.17 11.77 6.27
C TYR A 140 -1.07 12.15 5.10
N ASN A 141 -0.49 12.65 4.01
CA ASN A 141 -1.21 13.12 2.82
C ASN A 141 -0.93 12.19 1.63
N GLY A 142 -1.73 11.14 1.48
CA GLY A 142 -1.52 10.12 0.46
C GLY A 142 -2.66 9.13 0.37
N VAL A 143 -2.38 8.01 -0.30
CA VAL A 143 -3.30 6.87 -0.45
C VAL A 143 -2.62 5.59 -0.03
N CYS A 144 -3.39 4.66 0.49
CA CYS A 144 -2.96 3.30 0.74
C CYS A 144 -3.64 2.36 -0.26
N LEU A 145 -2.85 1.56 -0.96
CA LEU A 145 -3.33 0.50 -1.84
C LEU A 145 -2.89 -0.85 -1.28
N LEU A 146 -3.85 -1.74 -1.09
CA LEU A 146 -3.60 -3.13 -0.72
C LEU A 146 -3.70 -4.01 -1.96
N TYR A 147 -2.73 -4.89 -2.19
CA TYR A 147 -2.84 -5.87 -3.27
C TYR A 147 -3.64 -7.09 -2.81
N ASN A 148 -4.82 -7.28 -3.38
CA ASN A 148 -5.65 -8.43 -3.12
C ASN A 148 -5.13 -9.64 -3.91
N ASN A 149 -4.53 -10.61 -3.23
CA ASN A 149 -3.98 -11.80 -3.87
C ASN A 149 -5.04 -12.71 -4.52
N LYS A 150 -6.28 -12.69 -4.02
CA LYS A 150 -7.36 -13.50 -4.62
C LYS A 150 -7.79 -12.91 -5.97
N ASN A 151 -7.95 -11.60 -6.02
CA ASN A 151 -8.44 -10.88 -7.20
C ASN A 151 -7.30 -10.45 -8.16
N GLN A 152 -6.05 -10.49 -7.69
CA GLN A 152 -4.85 -10.08 -8.41
C GLN A 152 -4.92 -8.63 -8.91
N CYS A 153 -5.37 -7.73 -8.04
CA CYS A 153 -5.48 -6.30 -8.30
C CYS A 153 -5.36 -5.49 -6.99
N PHE A 154 -5.17 -4.17 -7.12
CA PHE A 154 -5.20 -3.27 -5.97
C PHE A 154 -6.62 -2.93 -5.52
N GLU A 155 -6.78 -2.83 -4.21
CA GLU A 155 -7.92 -2.24 -3.51
C GLU A 155 -7.44 -0.99 -2.76
N TYR A 156 -8.31 0.00 -2.64
CA TYR A 156 -8.04 1.24 -1.93
C TYR A 156 -8.41 1.06 -0.46
N ASP A 157 -7.47 1.31 0.45
CA ASP A 157 -7.75 1.28 1.88
C ASP A 157 -8.14 2.67 2.37
N GLU A 158 -9.41 2.79 2.78
CA GLU A 158 -9.98 4.04 3.27
C GLU A 158 -9.54 4.41 4.69
N ASN A 159 -9.07 3.45 5.48
CA ASN A 159 -8.69 3.66 6.89
C ASN A 159 -7.37 2.95 7.27
N PRO A 160 -6.23 3.38 6.69
CA PRO A 160 -4.94 2.69 6.88
C PRO A 160 -4.36 2.80 8.29
N TYR A 161 -4.96 3.59 9.19
CA TYR A 161 -4.53 3.75 10.57
C TYR A 161 -5.48 3.09 11.58
N GLY A 162 -6.51 2.39 11.11
CA GLY A 162 -7.48 1.63 11.91
C GLY A 162 -7.79 0.27 11.27
N ASP A 163 -9.04 -0.19 11.37
CA ASP A 163 -9.48 -1.38 10.65
C ASP A 163 -9.56 -1.09 9.14
N SER A 164 -8.88 -1.92 8.35
CA SER A 164 -8.79 -1.76 6.89
C SER A 164 -10.17 -1.82 6.25
N TYR A 165 -10.49 -0.81 5.44
CA TYR A 165 -11.75 -0.73 4.68
C TYR A 165 -11.44 -0.71 3.20
N LEU A 166 -11.35 -1.91 2.62
CA LEU A 166 -10.91 -2.14 1.26
C LEU A 166 -12.03 -1.86 0.26
N LEU A 167 -11.76 -0.94 -0.66
CA LEU A 167 -12.68 -0.52 -1.70
C LEU A 167 -12.13 -0.94 -3.07
N PRO A 168 -12.99 -1.43 -3.99
CA PRO A 168 -12.57 -1.71 -5.35
C PRO A 168 -12.03 -0.47 -6.05
N VAL A 169 -10.92 -0.66 -6.77
CA VAL A 169 -10.31 0.36 -7.63
C VAL A 169 -10.75 0.14 -9.07
N PHE A 170 -11.26 1.18 -9.73
CA PHE A 170 -11.71 1.13 -11.11
C PHE A 170 -10.77 1.90 -12.03
N ASN A 171 -10.75 1.50 -13.30
CA ASN A 171 -10.04 2.21 -14.36
C ASN A 171 -8.57 2.53 -14.02
N PHE A 172 -7.90 1.62 -13.31
CA PHE A 172 -6.48 1.77 -12.97
C PHE A 172 -5.65 1.83 -14.26
N GLN A 173 -4.95 2.95 -14.46
CA GLN A 173 -4.17 3.23 -15.66
C GLN A 173 -2.83 3.83 -15.27
N ALA A 174 -1.79 3.49 -16.04
CA ALA A 174 -0.50 4.16 -15.99
C ALA A 174 -0.21 4.77 -17.36
N ASN A 175 0.44 5.93 -17.39
CA ASN A 175 0.88 6.50 -18.66
C ASN A 175 2.13 5.77 -19.20
N GLU A 176 2.41 5.95 -20.50
CA GLU A 176 3.48 5.20 -21.19
C GLU A 176 4.87 5.35 -20.55
N ASN A 177 5.14 6.51 -19.92
CA ASN A 177 6.42 6.81 -19.31
C ASN A 177 6.47 6.52 -17.80
N PHE A 178 5.40 5.93 -17.24
CA PHE A 178 5.25 5.65 -15.81
C PHE A 178 5.55 6.84 -14.90
N THR A 179 5.17 8.04 -15.36
CA THR A 179 5.23 9.28 -14.55
C THR A 179 3.95 9.52 -13.78
N GLU A 180 2.95 8.69 -14.03
CA GLU A 180 1.60 8.90 -13.57
C GLU A 180 0.84 7.59 -13.51
N ILE A 181 0.09 7.41 -12.42
CA ILE A 181 -0.98 6.43 -12.31
C ILE A 181 -2.27 7.17 -11.98
N SER A 182 -3.38 6.75 -12.56
CA SER A 182 -4.70 7.23 -12.21
C SER A 182 -5.67 6.09 -11.98
N PHE A 183 -6.63 6.30 -11.09
CA PHE A 183 -7.69 5.34 -10.84
C PHE A 183 -8.92 6.03 -10.23
N GLU A 184 -10.03 5.31 -10.21
CA GLU A 184 -11.30 5.77 -9.65
C GLU A 184 -11.68 4.91 -8.44
N VAL A 185 -12.30 5.52 -7.44
CA VAL A 185 -12.79 4.81 -6.25
C VAL A 185 -14.07 5.48 -5.74
N LEU A 186 -14.98 4.68 -5.17
CA LEU A 186 -16.16 5.18 -4.46
C LEU A 186 -15.87 5.17 -2.96
N SER A 187 -15.24 6.23 -2.46
CA SER A 187 -14.76 6.36 -1.08
C SER A 187 -15.59 7.40 -0.32
N GLN A 188 -16.01 7.07 0.90
CA GLN A 188 -16.84 7.92 1.75
C GLN A 188 -18.13 8.37 1.05
N GLY A 189 -18.72 7.46 0.27
CA GLY A 189 -19.92 7.73 -0.55
C GLY A 189 -19.70 8.73 -1.69
N ARG A 190 -18.45 9.02 -2.07
CA ARG A 190 -18.10 9.96 -3.14
C ARG A 190 -17.23 9.28 -4.18
N TYR A 191 -17.55 9.49 -5.46
CA TYR A 191 -16.61 9.15 -6.51
C TYR A 191 -15.40 10.07 -6.42
N LYS A 192 -14.22 9.47 -6.37
CA LYS A 192 -12.93 10.14 -6.46
C LYS A 192 -12.23 9.63 -7.71
N HIS A 193 -11.60 10.55 -8.43
CA HIS A 193 -10.63 10.24 -9.46
C HIS A 193 -9.28 10.64 -8.89
N ILE A 194 -8.42 9.68 -8.61
CA ILE A 194 -7.13 9.91 -7.96
C ILE A 194 -6.04 9.80 -9.00
N LYS A 195 -5.05 10.70 -8.90
CA LYS A 195 -3.93 10.80 -9.82
C LYS A 195 -2.62 10.94 -9.05
N LEU A 196 -1.80 9.90 -9.08
CA LEU A 196 -0.47 9.85 -8.49
C LEU A 196 0.55 10.35 -9.52
N VAL A 197 1.30 11.40 -9.20
CA VAL A 197 2.22 12.05 -10.15
C VAL A 197 3.65 12.06 -9.61
N SER A 198 4.56 11.46 -10.39
CA SER A 198 6.00 11.43 -10.09
C SER A 198 6.57 12.82 -9.87
N GLN A 199 7.29 13.02 -8.77
CA GLN A 199 8.06 14.23 -8.50
C GLN A 199 9.56 14.03 -8.81
N TYR A 200 10.04 12.80 -8.75
CA TYR A 200 11.42 12.42 -8.96
C TYR A 200 11.54 11.35 -10.07
N PRO A 201 12.64 11.33 -10.84
CA PRO A 201 12.89 10.28 -11.85
C PRO A 201 12.78 8.86 -11.29
N GLU A 202 13.16 8.68 -10.03
CA GLU A 202 13.18 7.41 -9.31
C GLU A 202 11.78 6.86 -9.03
N ASP A 203 10.78 7.73 -8.85
CA ASP A 203 9.37 7.36 -8.63
C ASP A 203 8.81 6.52 -9.79
N LYS A 204 9.38 6.66 -10.99
CA LYS A 204 8.95 5.88 -12.16
C LYS A 204 9.10 4.38 -11.95
N VAL A 205 10.10 3.94 -11.18
CA VAL A 205 10.27 2.52 -10.84
C VAL A 205 9.13 2.05 -9.97
N TRP A 206 8.72 2.84 -8.97
CA TRP A 206 7.52 2.56 -8.18
C TRP A 206 6.29 2.44 -9.06
N LEU A 207 5.97 3.48 -9.81
CA LEU A 207 4.75 3.52 -10.62
C LEU A 207 4.72 2.41 -11.70
N LYS A 208 5.86 2.14 -12.34
CA LYS A 208 5.99 1.00 -13.27
C LYS A 208 5.68 -0.33 -12.61
N ASN A 209 6.25 -0.59 -11.43
CA ASN A 209 6.08 -1.87 -10.74
C ASN A 209 4.65 -2.04 -10.18
N LEU A 210 4.03 -0.96 -9.69
CA LEU A 210 2.62 -0.98 -9.29
C LEU A 210 1.69 -1.25 -10.49
N ALA A 211 1.93 -0.59 -11.63
CA ALA A 211 1.17 -0.86 -12.84
C ALA A 211 1.35 -2.30 -13.32
N PHE A 212 2.57 -2.82 -13.27
CA PHE A 212 2.86 -4.21 -13.61
C PHE A 212 2.08 -5.18 -12.71
N LEU A 213 2.10 -4.98 -11.38
CA LEU A 213 1.33 -5.80 -10.44
C LEU A 213 -0.16 -5.77 -10.74
N ASN A 214 -0.74 -4.60 -10.96
CA ASN A 214 -2.19 -4.49 -11.20
C ASN A 214 -2.65 -5.14 -12.52
N GLN A 215 -1.74 -5.30 -13.48
CA GLN A 215 -2.04 -5.83 -14.82
C GLN A 215 -1.67 -7.30 -14.99
N ASN A 216 -0.88 -7.87 -14.08
CA ASN A 216 -0.31 -9.20 -14.22
C ASN A 216 -0.58 -10.04 -12.97
N LYS A 217 -0.86 -11.33 -13.17
CA LYS A 217 -1.03 -12.28 -12.06
C LYS A 217 0.35 -12.71 -11.55
N VAL A 218 0.91 -11.94 -10.62
CA VAL A 218 2.29 -12.13 -10.14
C VAL A 218 2.38 -13.14 -8.99
N PHE A 219 1.43 -13.13 -8.06
CA PHE A 219 1.50 -13.90 -6.81
C PHE A 219 0.63 -15.17 -6.86
N ASN A 220 0.87 -16.03 -7.85
CA ASN A 220 0.05 -17.24 -8.07
C ASN A 220 0.50 -18.47 -7.27
N GLN A 221 1.54 -18.33 -6.45
CA GLN A 221 2.12 -19.41 -5.67
C GLN A 221 2.23 -18.95 -4.22
N ASN A 222 1.94 -19.86 -3.29
CA ASN A 222 2.17 -19.59 -1.88
C ASN A 222 3.68 -19.34 -1.66
N PRO A 223 4.04 -18.34 -0.84
CA PRO A 223 5.43 -18.10 -0.50
C PRO A 223 6.03 -19.33 0.18
N ALA A 224 7.32 -19.58 -0.02
CA ALA A 224 8.02 -20.59 0.76
C ALA A 224 8.08 -20.15 2.24
N PRO A 225 8.11 -21.09 3.21
CA PRO A 225 8.13 -20.73 4.63
C PRO A 225 9.32 -19.85 5.03
N ASP A 226 10.44 -19.96 4.33
CA ASP A 226 11.67 -19.21 4.58
C ASP A 226 11.77 -17.88 3.82
N PHE A 227 10.69 -17.44 3.18
CA PHE A 227 10.65 -16.09 2.60
C PHE A 227 10.65 -15.03 3.72
N CYS A 228 11.31 -13.91 3.43
CA CYS A 228 11.36 -12.78 4.34
C CYS A 228 10.19 -11.81 4.14
N ASP A 229 9.76 -11.21 5.24
CA ASP A 229 8.94 -10.00 5.20
C ASP A 229 9.87 -8.82 4.88
N ILE A 230 9.39 -7.85 4.10
CA ILE A 230 10.21 -6.75 3.60
C ILE A 230 9.44 -5.44 3.75
N GLU A 231 10.07 -4.45 4.38
CA GLU A 231 9.61 -3.07 4.40
C GLU A 231 10.59 -2.20 3.61
N ILE A 232 10.07 -1.34 2.72
CA ILE A 232 10.87 -0.40 1.93
C ILE A 232 10.23 0.96 2.03
N GLN A 233 11.01 1.99 2.34
CA GLN A 233 10.55 3.37 2.31
C GLN A 233 11.47 4.22 1.46
N THR A 234 10.89 5.07 0.61
CA THR A 234 11.61 6.12 -0.10
C THR A 234 11.00 7.48 0.14
N TRP A 235 11.85 8.48 0.31
CA TRP A 235 11.48 9.88 0.39
C TRP A 235 12.26 10.68 -0.65
N GLN A 236 11.55 11.44 -1.47
CA GLN A 236 12.10 12.29 -2.52
C GLN A 236 13.05 11.54 -3.47
N GLY A 237 12.68 10.32 -3.84
CA GLY A 237 13.46 9.43 -4.70
C GLY A 237 14.66 8.74 -4.04
N ASN A 238 14.90 8.93 -2.74
CA ASN A 238 16.01 8.29 -2.02
C ASN A 238 15.49 7.22 -1.06
N ILE A 239 16.29 6.16 -0.86
CA ILE A 239 15.95 5.11 0.10
C ILE A 239 16.17 5.60 1.52
N CYS A 240 15.11 5.54 2.32
CA CYS A 240 15.13 5.92 3.73
C CYS A 240 15.08 4.71 4.66
N ARG A 241 14.45 3.61 4.21
CA ARG A 241 14.38 2.38 4.99
C ARG A 241 14.38 1.15 4.10
N ILE A 242 15.15 0.14 4.52
CA ILE A 242 15.00 -1.24 4.09
C ILE A 242 15.09 -2.10 5.35
N ASP A 243 14.02 -2.81 5.65
CA ASP A 243 13.94 -3.72 6.80
C ASP A 243 13.50 -5.10 6.30
N THR A 244 14.15 -6.15 6.77
CA THR A 244 13.77 -7.52 6.44
C THR A 244 13.64 -8.38 7.69
N THR A 245 12.52 -9.08 7.81
CA THR A 245 12.34 -10.13 8.82
C THR A 245 12.58 -11.49 8.18
N ASN A 246 13.73 -12.09 8.49
CA ASN A 246 14.11 -13.39 7.92
C ASN A 246 13.45 -14.56 8.66
N ARG A 247 13.24 -15.66 7.94
CA ARG A 247 12.61 -16.88 8.45
C ARG A 247 13.43 -18.14 8.18
N ASP A 248 13.28 -19.13 9.03
CA ASP A 248 13.82 -20.47 8.82
C ASP A 248 12.93 -21.29 7.88
N SER A 249 13.36 -22.51 7.53
CA SER A 249 12.60 -23.42 6.66
C SER A 249 11.24 -23.86 7.21
N ASN A 250 10.95 -23.56 8.49
CA ASN A 250 9.68 -23.87 9.15
C ASN A 250 8.80 -22.62 9.30
N GLY A 251 9.25 -21.44 8.85
CA GLY A 251 8.52 -20.17 8.99
C GLY A 251 8.77 -19.42 10.30
N ASN A 252 9.68 -19.89 11.15
CA ASN A 252 10.01 -19.19 12.40
C ASN A 252 10.89 -17.98 12.11
N ILE A 253 10.62 -16.87 12.80
CA ILE A 253 11.45 -15.66 12.70
C ILE A 253 12.86 -15.96 13.20
N ILE A 254 13.85 -15.63 12.39
CA ILE A 254 15.26 -15.61 12.76
C ILE A 254 15.58 -14.19 13.22
N SER A 255 15.85 -14.02 14.51
CA SER A 255 15.95 -12.69 15.11
C SER A 255 17.27 -12.01 14.75
N MET A 256 17.18 -10.83 14.14
CA MET A 256 18.36 -10.02 13.82
C MET A 256 19.20 -9.67 15.06
N PHE A 257 18.56 -9.54 16.22
CA PHE A 257 19.19 -9.09 17.47
C PHE A 257 19.92 -10.20 18.22
N THR A 258 19.65 -11.46 17.89
CA THR A 258 20.24 -12.63 18.56
C THR A 258 21.05 -13.49 17.62
N GLU A 259 20.71 -13.50 16.33
CA GLU A 259 21.30 -14.37 15.31
C GLU A 259 21.97 -13.59 14.17
N GLY A 260 21.79 -12.26 14.09
CA GLY A 260 22.43 -11.41 13.09
C GLY A 260 21.88 -11.57 11.67
N SER A 261 20.68 -12.14 11.53
CA SER A 261 20.00 -12.35 10.24
C SER A 261 19.08 -11.17 9.89
N GLY A 262 18.99 -10.83 8.61
CA GLY A 262 18.17 -9.73 8.11
C GLY A 262 18.94 -8.42 7.95
N ILE A 263 18.27 -7.45 7.34
CA ILE A 263 18.77 -6.12 7.01
C ILE A 263 17.96 -5.11 7.80
N LEU A 264 18.64 -4.15 8.44
CA LEU A 264 18.01 -2.96 8.98
C LEU A 264 18.81 -1.74 8.55
N LEU A 265 18.35 -1.13 7.46
CA LEU A 265 18.79 0.15 6.95
C LEU A 265 17.73 1.19 7.28
N LEU A 266 18.12 2.29 7.92
CA LEU A 266 17.19 3.36 8.27
C LEU A 266 17.90 4.71 8.37
N ILE A 267 17.14 5.79 8.18
CA ILE A 267 17.62 7.13 8.51
C ILE A 267 17.64 7.32 10.02
N ALA A 268 18.80 7.72 10.53
CA ALA A 268 18.95 8.03 11.94
C ALA A 268 19.98 9.15 12.18
N GLU A 269 19.93 9.68 13.39
CA GLU A 269 20.92 10.63 13.90
C GLU A 269 21.41 10.21 15.29
N VAL A 270 22.67 10.49 15.57
CA VAL A 270 23.21 10.30 16.92
C VAL A 270 22.88 11.51 17.77
N LYS A 271 21.92 11.36 18.68
CA LYS A 271 21.47 12.41 19.61
C LYS A 271 21.53 11.92 21.04
N ASN A 272 22.12 12.72 21.93
CA ASN A 272 22.26 12.41 23.36
C ASN A 272 22.90 11.03 23.63
N GLY A 273 23.80 10.57 22.76
CA GLY A 273 24.44 9.27 22.86
C GLY A 273 23.53 8.09 22.51
N ASN A 274 22.47 8.29 21.72
CA ASN A 274 21.64 7.21 21.18
C ASN A 274 21.45 7.40 19.69
N LEU A 275 21.29 6.29 18.97
CA LEU A 275 20.83 6.32 17.58
C LEU A 275 19.32 6.58 17.58
N GLN A 276 18.90 7.78 17.18
CA GLN A 276 17.50 8.16 17.07
C GLN A 276 17.04 7.98 15.64
N ILE A 277 16.08 7.08 15.43
CA ILE A 277 15.42 6.85 14.15
C ILE A 277 14.59 8.09 13.82
N GLU A 278 14.76 8.61 12.61
CA GLU A 278 13.93 9.71 12.11
C GLU A 278 12.85 9.14 11.19
N ASN A 279 11.58 9.35 11.56
CA ASN A 279 10.43 8.92 10.77
C ASN A 279 9.78 10.11 10.05
N ASP A 280 10.15 11.34 10.42
CA ASP A 280 9.70 12.57 9.77
C ASP A 280 10.83 13.08 8.87
N TYR A 281 10.86 12.57 7.64
CA TYR A 281 11.94 12.82 6.70
C TYR A 281 12.02 14.29 6.24
N ASP A 282 10.97 15.08 6.44
CA ASP A 282 11.00 16.54 6.21
C ASP A 282 11.99 17.26 7.12
N LYS A 283 12.35 16.66 8.26
CA LYS A 283 13.33 17.21 9.21
C LYS A 283 14.78 16.83 8.89
N VAL A 284 14.99 16.02 7.85
CA VAL A 284 16.30 15.46 7.51
C VAL A 284 16.97 16.34 6.45
N GLU A 285 17.99 17.11 6.86
CA GLU A 285 18.73 18.00 5.94
C GLU A 285 19.43 17.29 4.75
N SER A 286 19.80 16.02 4.90
CA SER A 286 20.42 15.18 3.86
C SER A 286 20.18 13.70 4.17
N ILE A 287 19.41 13.01 3.32
CA ILE A 287 19.07 11.58 3.47
C ILE A 287 20.33 10.72 3.29
N ASN A 288 21.15 11.02 2.27
CA ASN A 288 22.27 10.16 1.89
C ASN A 288 23.41 10.14 2.92
N ASP A 289 23.50 11.15 3.79
CA ASP A 289 24.52 11.19 4.84
C ASP A 289 24.06 10.58 6.17
N LYS A 290 22.79 10.20 6.26
CA LYS A 290 22.15 9.77 7.50
C LYS A 290 21.56 8.36 7.42
N LEU A 291 21.88 7.59 6.39
CA LEU A 291 21.49 6.18 6.30
C LEU A 291 22.45 5.32 7.13
N PHE A 292 21.89 4.57 8.07
CA PHE A 292 22.63 3.68 8.96
C PHE A 292 22.27 2.22 8.72
N LEU A 293 23.27 1.36 8.76
CA LEU A 293 23.11 -0.08 8.94
C LEU A 293 23.20 -0.42 10.43
N VAL A 294 22.19 -1.10 10.95
CA VAL A 294 22.22 -1.69 12.30
C VAL A 294 22.69 -3.14 12.21
N TYR A 295 23.74 -3.47 12.96
CA TYR A 295 24.33 -4.80 13.01
C TYR A 295 24.48 -5.27 14.46
N ALA A 296 23.57 -6.13 14.90
CA ALA A 296 23.40 -6.42 16.32
C ALA A 296 24.32 -7.53 16.88
N VAL A 297 24.83 -8.43 16.03
CA VAL A 297 25.56 -9.64 16.43
C VAL A 297 26.88 -9.71 15.68
N PRO A 298 28.03 -10.04 16.32
CA PRO A 298 28.16 -10.47 17.71
C PRO A 298 28.08 -9.33 18.72
N ASP A 299 28.44 -8.12 18.31
CA ASP A 299 28.45 -6.92 19.16
C ASP A 299 27.61 -5.84 18.51
N TRP A 300 26.67 -5.27 19.27
CA TRP A 300 25.76 -4.24 18.77
C TRP A 300 26.53 -3.03 18.23
N SER A 301 26.47 -2.87 16.92
CA SER A 301 27.16 -1.83 16.17
C SER A 301 26.21 -1.17 15.18
N SER A 302 26.52 0.07 14.81
CA SER A 302 25.85 0.74 13.70
C SER A 302 26.90 1.39 12.80
N PHE A 303 26.61 1.47 11.51
CA PHE A 303 27.56 1.97 10.51
C PHE A 303 26.86 2.97 9.61
N GLU A 304 27.50 4.09 9.32
CA GLU A 304 27.03 4.94 8.22
C GLU A 304 27.24 4.21 6.90
N VAL A 305 26.23 4.25 6.05
CA VAL A 305 26.25 3.61 4.74
C VAL A 305 26.95 4.53 3.74
N ASP A 306 27.83 3.96 2.94
CA ASP A 306 28.45 4.63 1.77
C ASP A 306 27.65 4.31 0.50
N SER A 307 27.38 3.03 0.28
CA SER A 307 26.57 2.58 -0.87
C SER A 307 25.80 1.30 -0.59
N ILE A 308 24.71 1.12 -1.32
CA ILE A 308 23.99 -0.14 -1.41
C ILE A 308 23.89 -0.56 -2.88
N ALA A 309 23.97 -1.86 -3.13
CA ALA A 309 23.89 -2.42 -4.47
C ALA A 309 23.45 -3.89 -4.42
N PHE A 310 23.18 -4.47 -5.58
CA PHE A 310 23.13 -5.92 -5.74
C PHE A 310 24.38 -6.41 -6.48
N GLU A 311 25.07 -7.39 -5.92
CA GLU A 311 26.13 -8.15 -6.58
C GLU A 311 25.59 -9.54 -6.94
N GLY A 312 25.09 -9.66 -8.17
CA GLY A 312 24.30 -10.82 -8.58
C GLY A 312 22.94 -10.85 -7.87
N ASP A 313 22.74 -11.82 -6.98
CA ASP A 313 21.53 -11.98 -6.17
C ASP A 313 21.72 -11.57 -4.71
N LEU A 314 22.92 -11.12 -4.33
CA LEU A 314 23.23 -10.69 -2.97
C LEU A 314 23.07 -9.18 -2.82
N PHE A 315 22.25 -8.77 -1.85
CA PHE A 315 22.15 -7.38 -1.43
C PHE A 315 23.40 -7.00 -0.65
N THR A 316 24.09 -5.96 -1.09
CA THR A 316 25.40 -5.56 -0.57
C THR A 316 25.33 -4.15 0.00
N VAL A 317 25.86 -3.98 1.21
CA VAL A 317 26.00 -2.70 1.89
C VAL A 317 27.47 -2.44 2.14
N THR A 318 27.99 -1.34 1.60
CA THR A 318 29.33 -0.84 1.88
C THR A 318 29.21 0.30 2.89
N THR A 319 29.99 0.26 3.96
CA THR A 319 29.97 1.28 5.01
C THR A 319 31.08 2.30 4.83
N LYS A 320 30.90 3.48 5.41
CA LYS A 320 31.97 4.46 5.59
C LYS A 320 33.02 3.94 6.59
N ASN A 321 34.13 4.67 6.71
CA ASN A 321 35.23 4.36 7.62
C ASN A 321 34.92 4.76 9.09
N ASN A 322 33.75 4.38 9.59
CA ASN A 322 33.34 4.60 10.97
C ASN A 322 32.48 3.43 11.48
N CYS A 323 32.42 3.29 12.79
CA CYS A 323 31.42 2.46 13.44
C CYS A 323 30.98 3.08 14.75
N TYR A 324 29.73 2.84 15.11
CA TYR A 324 29.10 3.36 16.31
C TYR A 324 28.80 2.20 17.26
N LYS A 325 29.26 2.31 18.50
CA LYS A 325 29.08 1.29 19.54
C LYS A 325 28.67 1.91 20.86
N TYR A 326 27.98 1.13 21.69
CA TYR A 326 27.65 1.55 23.05
C TYR A 326 28.84 1.36 23.98
N ASN A 327 29.24 2.43 24.67
CA ASN A 327 30.20 2.36 25.76
C ASN A 327 29.57 1.78 27.05
N GLU A 328 30.36 1.69 28.12
CA GLU A 328 29.91 1.17 29.44
C GLU A 328 28.73 1.95 30.04
N ASN A 329 28.57 3.23 29.68
CA ASN A 329 27.47 4.09 30.12
C ASN A 329 26.24 4.00 29.19
N ARG A 330 26.21 3.05 28.25
CA ARG A 330 25.18 2.90 27.21
C ARG A 330 25.00 4.16 26.37
N LYS A 331 26.11 4.84 26.07
CA LYS A 331 26.14 5.93 25.10
C LYS A 331 26.86 5.49 23.84
N LEU A 332 26.27 5.80 22.71
CA LEU A 332 26.83 5.58 21.38
C LEU A 332 28.07 6.47 21.19
N GLU A 333 29.21 5.87 20.91
CA GLU A 333 30.46 6.53 20.57
C GLU A 333 30.88 6.15 19.15
N VAL A 334 31.46 7.11 18.43
CA VAL A 334 32.01 6.90 17.10
C VAL A 334 33.46 6.43 17.22
N GLU A 335 33.77 5.33 16.57
CA GLU A 335 35.11 4.78 16.44
C GLU A 335 35.52 4.79 14.96
N ASN A 336 36.81 5.00 14.69
CA ASN A 336 37.35 4.77 13.36
C ASN A 336 37.36 3.26 13.08
N SER A 337 36.82 2.88 11.92
CA SER A 337 36.82 1.50 11.44
C SER A 337 37.16 1.52 9.95
N ASP A 338 37.80 0.48 9.43
CA ASP A 338 37.89 0.33 7.97
C ASP A 338 36.48 0.12 7.39
N ALA A 339 36.24 0.63 6.18
CA ALA A 339 35.02 0.35 5.43
C ALA A 339 34.77 -1.16 5.36
N LYS A 340 33.53 -1.56 5.65
CA LYS A 340 33.10 -2.95 5.63
C LYS A 340 32.13 -3.19 4.50
N VAL A 341 32.08 -4.44 4.06
CA VAL A 341 31.10 -4.92 3.09
C VAL A 341 30.26 -5.99 3.78
N PHE A 342 28.95 -5.77 3.82
CA PHE A 342 27.97 -6.72 4.31
C PHE A 342 27.16 -7.25 3.13
N THR A 343 26.95 -8.55 3.08
CA THR A 343 26.21 -9.22 1.99
C THR A 343 25.07 -10.04 2.57
N TYR A 344 23.90 -9.92 1.97
CA TYR A 344 22.67 -10.55 2.43
C TYR A 344 21.97 -11.28 1.28
N GLU A 345 21.53 -12.50 1.54
CA GLU A 345 20.60 -13.21 0.66
C GLU A 345 19.18 -12.79 1.03
N ILE A 346 18.40 -12.32 0.03
CA ILE A 346 17.00 -11.93 0.22
C ILE A 346 16.11 -13.00 -0.42
N LYS A 347 15.51 -13.84 0.42
CA LYS A 347 14.57 -14.88 -0.02
C LYS A 347 13.18 -14.30 -0.14
N THR A 348 12.72 -14.05 -1.36
CA THR A 348 11.41 -13.44 -1.63
C THR A 348 10.91 -13.80 -3.02
N PHE A 349 9.73 -13.31 -3.39
CA PHE A 349 9.20 -13.48 -4.73
C PHE A 349 10.14 -12.89 -5.80
N PRO A 350 10.27 -13.52 -6.98
CA PRO A 350 11.11 -12.98 -8.06
C PRO A 350 10.79 -11.53 -8.43
N PHE A 351 9.50 -11.15 -8.39
CA PHE A 351 9.06 -9.78 -8.59
C PHE A 351 9.63 -8.83 -7.53
N MET A 352 9.51 -9.17 -6.24
CA MET A 352 10.04 -8.36 -5.13
C MET A 352 11.55 -8.20 -5.21
N LEU A 353 12.26 -9.27 -5.55
CA LEU A 353 13.71 -9.23 -5.75
C LEU A 353 14.09 -8.31 -6.92
N ASN A 354 13.36 -8.37 -8.04
CA ASN A 354 13.59 -7.47 -9.17
C ASN A 354 13.29 -6.01 -8.82
N PHE A 355 12.20 -5.75 -8.09
CA PHE A 355 11.86 -4.42 -7.62
C PHE A 355 12.96 -3.83 -6.71
N LEU A 356 13.46 -4.62 -5.76
CA LEU A 356 14.59 -4.24 -4.90
C LEU A 356 15.86 -3.94 -5.71
N LYS A 357 16.15 -4.71 -6.76
CA LYS A 357 17.28 -4.45 -7.66
C LYS A 357 17.10 -3.14 -8.42
N GLU A 358 15.91 -2.86 -8.95
CA GLU A 358 15.64 -1.61 -9.68
C GLU A 358 15.74 -0.38 -8.76
N ILE A 359 15.16 -0.42 -7.55
CA ILE A 359 15.14 0.72 -6.64
C ILE A 359 16.52 1.02 -6.05
N THR A 360 17.32 -0.01 -5.76
CA THR A 360 18.69 0.16 -5.25
C THR A 360 19.63 0.69 -6.32
N ALA A 361 19.48 0.27 -7.58
CA ALA A 361 20.30 0.75 -8.69
C ALA A 361 20.11 2.26 -8.97
N LEU A 362 18.94 2.81 -8.62
CA LEU A 362 18.65 4.23 -8.77
C LEU A 362 19.02 5.06 -7.54
N ASN A 363 19.28 4.43 -6.40
CA ASN A 363 19.65 5.15 -5.20
C ASN A 363 20.97 5.88 -5.44
N LYS A 364 20.95 7.20 -5.31
CA LYS A 364 22.13 8.04 -5.48
C LYS A 364 23.06 7.80 -4.31
N SER A 365 23.98 6.85 -4.42
CA SER A 365 25.16 6.87 -3.57
C SER A 365 25.89 8.19 -3.83
N SER A 366 26.22 8.88 -2.75
CA SER A 366 26.94 10.15 -2.76
C SER A 366 28.36 9.97 -3.31
N ASN A 367 28.55 9.83 -4.62
CA ASN A 367 29.83 10.17 -5.27
C ASN A 367 29.76 10.22 -6.82
N PRO A 368 29.65 11.42 -7.42
CA PRO A 368 30.03 11.64 -8.82
C PRO A 368 31.55 11.65 -9.06
N LYS A 369 32.37 11.34 -8.04
CA LYS A 369 33.83 11.34 -8.13
C LYS A 369 34.37 9.92 -8.23
N ASN A 370 34.06 9.22 -9.32
CA ASN A 370 34.86 8.11 -9.87
C ASN A 370 34.50 7.85 -11.35
N GLN A 371 34.16 8.91 -12.08
CA GLN A 371 34.15 8.92 -13.55
C GLN A 371 35.05 10.05 -14.04
N GLN A 372 36.36 9.90 -13.83
CA GLN A 372 37.41 10.57 -14.61
C GLN A 372 38.52 9.59 -14.91
#